data_AF-A0A182EZ14-F1
#
_entry.id   AF-A0A182EZ14-F1
#
_cell.length_a   1.000
_cell.length_b   1.000
_cell.length_c   1.000
_cell.angle_alpha   90.00
_cell.angle_beta   90.00
_cell.angle_gamma   90.00
#
_symmetry.space_group_name_H-M   'P 1'
#
loop_
_entity.id
_entity.type
_entity.pdbx_description
1 polymer ?
#
loop_
_entity_poly.entity_id
_entity_poly.type
_entity_poly.pdbx_seq_one_letter_code
_entity_poly.pdbx_strand_id
1 'polypeptide(L)'
;MPKQKIIIGIPTYGRGWTLRNVSETAIGAEGIGPSSPSTTNPAGGSAAYWEICEYLKEGGEEKINKKGVGAYMVKGNQWYGYDNEETVKMK
;
A
#
# COMPACT_ATOMS: atom_id res chain seq x y z
N MET A 1 1.60 -22.07 20.55
CA MET A 1 1.03 -20.84 21.16
C MET A 1 -0.48 -20.99 21.23
N PRO A 2 -1.15 -20.82 22.39
CA PRO A 2 -2.62 -20.77 22.45
C PRO A 2 -3.14 -19.62 21.58
N LYS A 3 -4.22 -19.84 20.82
CA LYS A 3 -4.74 -18.84 19.85
C LYS A 3 -5.07 -17.50 20.51
N GLN A 4 -5.63 -17.54 21.72
CA GLN A 4 -6.05 -16.37 22.50
C GLN A 4 -4.87 -15.52 23.01
N LYS A 5 -3.63 -16.03 22.89
CA LYS A 5 -2.41 -15.28 23.21
C LYS A 5 -1.75 -14.67 21.97
N ILE A 6 -2.32 -14.88 20.78
CA ILE A 6 -1.81 -14.31 19.53
C ILE A 6 -2.59 -13.04 19.24
N ILE A 7 -1.89 -11.90 19.26
CA ILE A 7 -2.44 -10.61 18.83
C ILE A 7 -1.97 -10.36 17.40
N ILE A 8 -2.92 -10.19 16.47
CA ILE A 8 -2.63 -9.91 15.07
C ILE A 8 -2.49 -8.40 14.90
N GLY A 9 -1.34 -7.96 14.40
CA GLY A 9 -1.10 -6.54 14.10
C GLY A 9 -1.81 -6.12 12.81
N ILE A 10 -2.44 -4.95 12.84
CA ILE A 10 -3.04 -4.31 11.67
C ILE A 10 -2.20 -3.07 11.33
N PRO A 11 -1.54 -3.01 10.17
CA PRO A 11 -0.69 -1.87 9.81
C PRO A 11 -1.53 -0.68 9.38
N THR A 12 -1.26 0.49 9.93
CA THR A 12 -1.84 1.79 9.51
C THR A 12 -0.93 2.53 8.53
N TYR A 13 -0.11 1.78 7.79
CA TYR A 13 0.83 2.25 6.77
C TYR A 13 0.88 1.25 5.61
N GLY A 14 1.33 1.72 4.44
CA GLY A 14 1.63 0.89 3.27
C GLY A 14 3.11 0.82 2.98
N ARG A 15 3.52 -0.23 2.25
CA ARG A 15 4.84 -0.31 1.61
C ARG A 15 4.73 0.08 0.15
N GLY A 16 5.73 0.79 -0.34
CA GLY A 16 5.70 1.37 -1.68
C GLY A 16 6.91 1.03 -2.55
N TRP A 17 6.67 1.01 -3.85
CA TRP A 17 7.67 0.79 -4.89
C TRP A 17 7.50 1.79 -6.02
N THR A 18 8.62 2.10 -6.68
CA THR A 18 8.62 2.79 -7.97
C THR A 18 8.58 1.74 -9.07
N LEU A 19 7.54 1.73 -9.89
CA LEU A 19 7.35 0.81 -11.02
C LEU A 19 8.33 1.12 -12.15
N ARG A 20 8.82 0.06 -12.82
CA ARG A 20 9.60 0.19 -14.06
C ARG A 20 8.74 0.71 -15.21
N ASN A 21 7.54 0.15 -15.36
CA ASN A 21 6.61 0.46 -16.43
C ASN A 21 5.27 0.95 -15.83
N VAL A 22 4.88 2.18 -16.15
CA VAL A 22 3.63 2.79 -15.64
C VAL A 22 2.37 2.10 -16.15
N SER A 23 2.45 1.36 -17.26
CA SER A 23 1.34 0.58 -17.79
C SER A 23 1.15 -0.76 -17.07
N GLU A 24 2.14 -1.23 -16.31
CA GLU A 24 2.11 -2.49 -15.57
C GLU A 24 1.94 -2.21 -14.08
N THR A 25 0.70 -2.26 -13.61
CA THR A 25 0.33 -1.78 -12.26
C THR A 25 -0.21 -2.88 -11.33
N ALA A 26 -0.34 -4.10 -11.85
CA ALA A 26 -0.83 -5.23 -11.08
C ALA A 26 0.17 -5.67 -10.00
N ILE A 27 -0.34 -6.39 -8.99
CA ILE A 27 0.52 -7.06 -8.00
C ILE A 27 1.51 -7.98 -8.74
N GLY A 28 2.80 -7.83 -8.43
CA GLY A 28 3.89 -8.56 -9.08
C GLY A 28 4.53 -7.83 -10.27
N ALA A 29 4.06 -6.63 -10.62
CA ALA A 29 4.73 -5.77 -11.58
C ALA A 29 6.16 -5.42 -11.13
N GLU A 30 7.05 -5.21 -12.09
CA GLU A 30 8.47 -4.96 -11.82
C GLU A 30 8.69 -3.58 -11.18
N GLY A 31 9.27 -3.56 -9.98
CA GLY A 31 9.72 -2.35 -9.30
C GLY A 31 11.22 -2.12 -9.51
N ILE A 32 11.62 -0.86 -9.71
CA ILE A 32 13.03 -0.45 -9.81
C ILE A 32 13.63 0.01 -8.48
N GLY A 33 12.82 0.14 -7.44
CA GLY A 33 13.26 0.60 -6.14
C GLY A 33 12.10 0.93 -5.19
N PRO A 34 12.41 1.46 -3.99
CA PRO A 34 11.39 1.96 -3.08
C PRO A 34 10.57 3.07 -3.75
N SER A 35 9.35 3.29 -3.26
CA SER A 35 8.59 4.49 -3.61
C SER A 35 9.34 5.75 -3.16
N SER A 36 8.99 6.88 -3.77
CA SER A 36 9.50 8.20 -3.39
C SER A 36 9.32 8.47 -1.89
N PRO A 37 10.18 9.32 -1.30
CA PRO A 37 10.01 9.79 0.07
C PRO A 37 8.59 10.27 0.36
N SER A 38 8.07 9.85 1.51
CA SER A 38 6.84 10.39 2.07
C SER A 38 7.16 11.37 3.19
N THR A 39 6.16 12.10 3.68
CA THR A 39 6.29 12.99 4.85
C THR A 39 6.71 12.21 6.09
N THR A 40 6.19 10.99 6.26
CA THR A 40 6.50 10.14 7.42
C THR A 40 7.75 9.28 7.24
N ASN A 41 8.20 9.05 6.01
CA ASN A 41 9.43 8.31 5.73
C ASN A 41 10.27 9.00 4.64
N PRO A 42 11.22 9.87 5.03
CA PRO A 42 12.11 10.57 4.11
C PRO A 42 13.04 9.66 3.29
N ALA A 43 13.24 8.41 3.72
CA ALA A 43 14.02 7.43 2.95
C ALA A 43 13.22 6.76 1.82
N GLY A 44 11.89 6.95 1.79
CA GLY A 44 10.99 6.32 0.83
C GLY A 44 10.66 4.86 1.16
N GLY A 45 9.79 4.26 0.36
CA GLY A 45 9.39 2.85 0.47
C GLY A 45 8.24 2.57 1.46
N SER A 46 7.72 3.59 2.14
CA SER A 46 6.47 3.49 2.91
C SER A 46 5.75 4.81 3.00
N ALA A 47 4.44 4.76 3.23
CA ALA A 47 3.61 5.92 3.53
C ALA A 47 2.55 5.54 4.57
N ALA A 48 2.19 6.46 5.45
CA ALA A 48 1.09 6.29 6.39
C ALA A 48 -0.27 6.27 5.64
N TYR A 49 -1.30 5.66 6.24
CA TYR A 49 -2.63 5.59 5.63
C TYR A 49 -3.19 6.96 5.22
N TRP A 50 -2.96 8.00 6.03
CA TRP A 50 -3.43 9.35 5.71
C TRP A 50 -2.73 9.94 4.47
N GLU A 51 -1.45 9.64 4.24
CA GLU A 51 -0.71 10.06 3.05
C GLU A 51 -1.23 9.33 1.81
N ILE A 52 -1.54 8.03 1.94
CA ILE A 52 -2.16 7.25 0.87
C ILE A 52 -3.54 7.84 0.52
N CYS A 53 -4.34 8.24 1.52
CA CYS A 53 -5.60 8.94 1.30
C CYS A 53 -5.42 10.28 0.55
N GLU A 54 -4.34 11.02 0.81
CA GLU A 54 -4.01 12.22 0.04
C GLU A 54 -3.66 11.88 -1.41
N TYR A 55 -2.82 10.86 -1.63
CA TYR A 55 -2.46 10.43 -2.98
C TYR A 55 -3.67 9.99 -3.80
N LEU A 56 -4.66 9.33 -3.18
CA LEU A 56 -5.94 9.00 -3.81
C LEU A 56 -6.74 10.25 -4.20
N LYS A 57 -6.81 11.26 -3.32
CA LYS A 57 -7.46 12.54 -3.63
C LYS A 57 -6.77 13.29 -4.77
N GLU A 58 -5.47 13.09 -4.92
CA GLU A 58 -4.66 13.67 -6.00
C GLU A 58 -4.66 12.83 -7.29
N GLY A 59 -5.60 11.90 -7.45
CA GLY A 59 -5.78 11.12 -8.66
C GLY A 59 -5.07 9.77 -8.68
N GLY A 60 -4.62 9.26 -7.53
CA GLY A 60 -4.23 7.87 -7.39
C GLY A 60 -5.42 6.93 -7.54
N GLU A 61 -5.20 5.77 -8.16
CA GLU A 61 -6.22 4.75 -8.37
C GLU A 61 -6.06 3.61 -7.36
N GLU A 62 -7.13 3.26 -6.65
CA GLU A 62 -7.17 2.12 -5.70
C GLU A 62 -7.70 0.85 -6.39
N LYS A 63 -7.11 -0.30 -6.04
CA LYS A 63 -7.63 -1.64 -6.36
C LYS A 63 -7.58 -2.54 -5.12
N ILE A 64 -8.65 -3.29 -4.89
CA ILE A 64 -8.78 -4.22 -3.76
C ILE A 64 -8.48 -5.65 -4.21
N ASN A 65 -7.51 -6.30 -3.57
CA ASN A 65 -7.24 -7.72 -3.71
C ASN A 65 -7.97 -8.52 -2.63
N LYS A 66 -9.20 -8.94 -2.93
CA LYS A 66 -10.05 -9.71 -1.99
C LYS A 66 -9.42 -11.04 -1.56
N LYS A 67 -8.64 -11.70 -2.42
CA LYS A 67 -7.97 -12.97 -2.10
C LYS A 67 -6.80 -12.77 -1.12
N GLY A 68 -6.05 -11.68 -1.29
CA GLY A 68 -4.95 -11.31 -0.40
C GLY A 68 -5.40 -10.49 0.82
N VAL A 69 -6.67 -10.08 0.87
CA VAL A 69 -7.25 -9.20 1.90
C VAL A 69 -6.40 -7.94 2.10
N GLY A 70 -6.21 -7.19 1.02
CA GLY A 70 -5.44 -5.94 1.03
C GLY A 70 -5.78 -5.05 -0.16
N ALA A 71 -5.38 -3.78 -0.09
CA ALA A 71 -5.55 -2.81 -1.15
C ALA A 71 -4.19 -2.42 -1.72
N TYR A 72 -4.20 -1.89 -2.94
CA TYR A 72 -3.06 -1.15 -3.45
C TYR A 72 -3.51 0.09 -4.22
N MET A 73 -2.69 1.12 -4.15
CA MET A 73 -2.90 2.39 -4.81
C MET A 73 -1.77 2.64 -5.80
N VAL A 74 -2.12 3.19 -6.97
CA VAL A 74 -1.15 3.54 -8.01
C VAL A 74 -1.34 4.99 -8.44
N LYS A 75 -0.26 5.77 -8.45
CA LYS A 75 -0.23 7.15 -8.95
C LYS A 75 1.03 7.37 -9.78
N GLY A 76 0.88 7.52 -11.09
CA GLY A 76 2.04 7.55 -12.00
C GLY A 76 2.83 6.24 -11.92
N ASN A 77 4.12 6.32 -11.58
CA ASN A 77 4.96 5.14 -11.34
C ASN A 77 5.04 4.74 -9.86
N GLN A 78 4.27 5.38 -8.97
CA GLN A 78 4.29 5.06 -7.54
C GLN A 78 3.20 4.04 -7.22
N TRP A 79 3.58 2.95 -6.58
CA TRP A 79 2.68 1.86 -6.20
C TRP A 79 2.79 1.63 -4.70
N TYR A 80 1.67 1.58 -3.98
CA TYR A 80 1.64 1.31 -2.54
C TYR A 80 0.66 0.19 -2.21
N GLY A 81 1.13 -0.84 -1.52
CA GLY A 81 0.28 -1.89 -0.94
C GLY A 81 0.00 -1.55 0.52
N TYR A 82 -1.27 -1.56 0.91
CA TYR A 82 -1.72 -1.08 2.21
C TYR A 82 -3.06 -1.71 2.63
N ASP A 83 -3.54 -1.28 3.78
CA ASP A 83 -4.85 -1.62 4.34
C ASP A 83 -5.78 -0.41 4.36
N ASN A 84 -6.99 -0.58 3.83
CA ASN A 84 -8.05 0.41 3.91
C ASN A 84 -9.17 -0.06 4.85
N GLU A 85 -10.21 0.75 5.04
CA GLU A 85 -11.31 0.41 5.94
C GLU A 85 -12.03 -0.91 5.56
N GLU A 86 -12.12 -1.24 4.28
CA GLU A 86 -12.75 -2.48 3.81
C GLU A 86 -11.88 -3.69 4.16
N THR A 87 -10.57 -3.62 3.88
CA THR A 87 -9.66 -4.76 4.10
C THR A 87 -9.39 -4.99 5.59
N VAL A 88 -9.43 -3.95 6.41
CA VAL A 88 -9.37 -4.08 7.88
C VAL A 88 -10.62 -4.80 8.42
N LYS A 89 -11.81 -4.52 7.89
CA LYS A 89 -13.05 -5.22 8.30
C LYS A 89 -13.07 -6.70 7.91
N MET A 90 -12.29 -7.10 6.91
CA MET A 90 -12.18 -8.49 6.46
C MET A 90 -11.14 -9.30 7.26
N LYS A 91 -10.24 -8.66 8.00
CA LYS A 91 -9.21 -9.31 8.82
C LYS A 91 -9.77 -9.68 10.20
#